data_AF-A0AA95IVI7-F1
#
_entry.id   AF-A0AA95IVI7-F1
#
_cell.length_a   1.000
_cell.length_b   1.000
_cell.length_c   1.000
_cell.angle_alpha   90.00
_cell.angle_beta   90.00
_cell.angle_gamma   90.00
#
_symmetry.space_group_name_H-M   'P 1'
#
loop_
_entity.id
_entity.type
_entity.pdbx_description
1 polymer ?
#
loop_
_entity_poly.entity_id
_entity_poly.type
_entity_poly.pdbx_seq_one_letter_code
_entity_poly.pdbx_strand_id
1 'polypeptide(L)'
;MAHIGLDVPNGPPTDYDIHAVISTFYLANRGRGYLSGMAVSPLPLSVRDISDVLIAHPVMLDRDVLDGCVFAIDDIYLSEANEKAEKQETEES
;
A
#
# COMPACT_ATOMS: atom_id res chain seq x y z
N MET A 1 -14.60 19.14 -20.75
CA MET A 1 -13.25 19.41 -21.30
C MET A 1 -13.18 18.90 -22.73
N ALA A 2 -12.62 19.67 -23.67
CA ALA A 2 -12.46 19.27 -25.06
C ALA A 2 -11.31 18.25 -25.20
N HIS A 3 -11.59 17.11 -25.84
CA HIS A 3 -10.61 16.05 -26.09
C HIS A 3 -9.90 16.28 -27.43
N ILE A 4 -8.57 16.26 -27.40
CA ILE A 4 -7.66 16.69 -28.47
C ILE A 4 -7.49 15.61 -29.56
N GLY A 5 -8.60 15.08 -30.09
CA GLY A 5 -8.58 14.18 -31.26
C GLY A 5 -7.81 12.87 -31.13
N LEU A 6 -7.42 12.47 -29.91
CA LEU A 6 -6.83 11.16 -29.62
C LEU A 6 -7.91 10.28 -29.01
N ASP A 7 -8.29 9.22 -29.72
CA ASP A 7 -9.06 8.11 -29.16
C ASP A 7 -8.19 7.42 -28.10
N VAL A 8 -8.26 7.93 -26.87
CA VAL A 8 -7.70 7.24 -25.71
C VAL A 8 -8.64 6.08 -25.42
N PRO A 9 -8.19 4.82 -25.53
CA PRO A 9 -9.03 3.69 -25.17
C PRO A 9 -9.43 3.83 -23.70
N ASN A 10 -10.71 3.68 -23.40
CA ASN A 10 -11.12 3.50 -22.01
C ASN A 10 -10.39 2.26 -21.48
N GLY A 11 -9.62 2.46 -20.40
CA GLY A 11 -9.00 1.35 -19.68
C GLY A 11 -10.05 0.32 -19.24
N PRO A 12 -9.65 -0.91 -18.90
CA PRO A 12 -10.57 -1.89 -18.34
C PRO A 12 -11.34 -1.26 -17.16
N PRO A 13 -12.61 -1.66 -16.90
CA PRO A 13 -13.39 -1.15 -15.77
C PRO A 13 -12.85 -1.75 -14.47
N THR A 14 -11.62 -1.39 -14.11
CA THR A 14 -11.10 -1.55 -12.76
C THR A 14 -11.85 -0.53 -11.93
N ASP A 15 -12.52 -1.00 -10.88
CA ASP A 15 -13.08 -0.13 -9.86
C ASP A 15 -12.00 0.87 -9.43
N TYR A 16 -12.28 2.16 -9.65
CA TYR A 16 -11.33 3.24 -9.38
C TYR A 16 -10.90 3.24 -7.91
N ASP A 17 -11.84 2.97 -7.01
CA ASP A 17 -11.60 3.02 -5.57
C ASP A 17 -10.67 1.88 -5.17
N ILE A 18 -10.92 0.67 -5.68
CA ILE A 18 -10.02 -0.48 -5.46
C ILE A 18 -8.63 -0.19 -6.01
N HIS A 19 -8.54 0.35 -7.22
CA HIS A 19 -7.25 0.71 -7.82
C HIS A 19 -6.51 1.76 -6.98
N ALA A 20 -7.21 2.79 -6.50
CA ALA A 20 -6.65 3.85 -5.68
C ALA A 20 -6.11 3.30 -4.36
N VAL A 21 -6.85 2.44 -3.68
CA VAL A 21 -6.43 1.78 -2.44
C VAL A 21 -5.18 0.93 -2.65
N ILE A 22 -5.20 0.01 -3.64
CA ILE A 22 -4.08 -0.91 -3.89
C ILE A 22 -2.83 -0.12 -4.31
N SER A 23 -2.98 0.85 -5.20
CA SER A 23 -1.85 1.68 -5.65
C SER A 23 -1.26 2.50 -4.52
N THR A 24 -2.10 3.04 -3.64
CA THR A 24 -1.63 3.83 -2.49
C THR A 24 -0.85 2.95 -1.52
N PHE A 25 -1.38 1.78 -1.14
CA PHE A 25 -0.67 0.82 -0.30
C PHE A 25 0.66 0.41 -0.95
N TYR A 26 0.65 0.04 -2.24
CA TYR A 26 1.86 -0.37 -2.95
C TYR A 26 2.95 0.70 -2.90
N LEU A 27 2.59 1.96 -3.17
CA LEU A 27 3.55 3.07 -3.16
C LEU A 27 4.06 3.39 -1.76
N ALA A 28 3.18 3.40 -0.75
CA ALA A 28 3.56 3.61 0.65
C ALA A 28 4.50 2.50 1.14
N ASN A 29 4.19 1.25 0.77
CA ASN A 29 4.96 0.07 1.14
C ASN A 29 6.40 0.09 0.58
N ARG A 30 6.64 0.75 -0.56
CA ARG A 30 8.00 0.93 -1.11
C ARG A 30 8.88 1.84 -0.26
N GLY A 31 8.26 2.79 0.44
CA GLY A 31 8.95 3.67 1.40
C GLY A 31 9.01 3.12 2.82
N ARG A 32 8.45 1.92 3.06
CA ARG A 32 8.31 1.37 4.41
C ARG A 32 9.65 1.25 5.11
N GLY A 33 9.69 1.68 6.37
CA GLY A 33 10.80 1.43 7.27
C GLY A 33 10.90 -0.04 7.68
N TYR A 34 12.12 -0.52 7.89
CA TYR A 34 12.36 -1.85 8.43
C TYR A 34 13.23 -1.74 9.68
N LEU A 35 12.92 -2.53 10.70
CA LEU A 35 13.84 -2.74 11.80
C LEU A 35 14.93 -3.69 11.33
N SER A 36 16.19 -3.22 11.37
CA SER A 36 17.36 -4.06 11.14
C SER A 36 17.88 -4.59 12.48
N GLY A 37 18.09 -5.90 12.54
CA GLY A 37 18.50 -6.63 13.73
C GLY A 37 18.85 -8.08 13.39
N MET A 38 18.52 -9.04 14.28
CA MET A 38 18.71 -10.47 14.01
C MET A 38 17.77 -10.98 12.90
N ALA A 39 16.57 -10.40 12.79
CA ALA A 39 15.65 -10.58 11.66
C ALA A 39 15.22 -9.22 11.11
N VAL A 40 15.02 -9.13 9.80
CA VAL A 40 14.51 -7.92 9.14
C VAL A 40 12.99 -7.94 9.25
N SER A 41 12.41 -7.01 10.04
CA SER A 41 10.96 -6.93 10.27
C SER A 41 10.39 -5.62 9.73
N PRO A 42 9.29 -5.65 8.95
CA PRO A 42 8.62 -4.45 8.46
C PRO A 42 7.98 -3.65 9.60
N LEU A 43 8.16 -2.33 9.60
CA LEU A 43 7.43 -1.44 10.50
C LEU A 43 6.02 -1.14 9.94
N PRO A 44 5.01 -0.91 10.80
CA PRO A 44 3.69 -0.49 10.35
C PRO A 44 3.73 0.80 9.54
N LEU A 45 2.86 0.92 8.54
CA LEU A 45 2.69 2.16 7.81
C LEU A 45 2.08 3.22 8.72
N SER A 46 2.53 4.46 8.54
CA SER A 46 1.99 5.63 9.22
C SER A 46 1.10 6.46 8.30
N VAL A 47 0.27 7.32 8.89
CA VAL A 47 -0.52 8.32 8.15
C VAL A 47 0.37 9.19 7.27
N ARG A 48 1.62 9.47 7.70
CA ARG A 48 2.58 10.25 6.92
C ARG A 48 2.98 9.53 5.64
N ASP A 49 3.24 8.22 5.69
CA ASP A 49 3.63 7.44 4.51
C ASP A 49 2.55 7.51 3.43
N ILE A 50 1.28 7.40 3.83
CA ILE A 50 0.14 7.55 2.93
C ILE A 50 -0.01 9.02 2.46
N SER A 51 0.23 9.99 3.33
CA SER A 51 0.16 11.42 2.97
C SER A 51 1.19 11.78 1.90
N ASP A 52 2.42 11.29 2.04
CA ASP A 52 3.50 11.53 1.10
C ASP A 52 3.18 10.93 -0.28
N VAL A 53 2.54 9.77 -0.32
CA VAL A 53 2.01 9.20 -1.56
C VAL A 53 0.96 10.10 -2.19
N LEU A 54 -0.01 10.60 -1.41
CA LEU A 54 -1.08 11.45 -1.95
C LEU A 54 -0.61 12.82 -2.45
N ILE A 55 0.50 13.34 -1.90
CA ILE A 55 1.13 14.57 -2.43
C ILE A 55 1.61 14.34 -3.87
N ALA A 56 2.22 13.20 -4.15
CA ALA A 56 2.74 12.86 -5.47
C ALA A 56 1.69 12.26 -6.42
N HIS A 57 0.72 11.52 -5.86
CA HIS A 57 -0.31 10.78 -6.57
C HIS A 57 -1.68 11.04 -5.95
N PRO A 58 -2.29 12.20 -6.22
CA PRO A 58 -3.62 12.53 -5.68
C PRO A 58 -4.68 11.53 -6.13
N VAL A 59 -5.58 11.17 -5.21
CA VAL A 59 -6.72 10.30 -5.48
C VAL A 59 -8.03 11.00 -5.11
N MET A 60 -9.12 10.61 -5.75
CA MET A 60 -10.48 11.11 -5.56
C MET A 60 -11.28 10.18 -4.64
N LEU A 61 -10.66 9.73 -3.55
CA LEU A 61 -11.28 8.90 -2.52
C LEU A 61 -11.28 9.68 -1.21
N ASP A 62 -12.31 9.50 -0.39
CA ASP A 62 -12.33 10.07 0.95
C ASP A 62 -11.12 9.59 1.76
N ARG A 63 -10.49 10.52 2.49
CA ARG A 63 -9.21 10.26 3.14
C ARG A 63 -9.34 9.20 4.24
N ASP A 64 -10.43 9.23 5.01
CA ASP A 64 -10.63 8.28 6.10
C ASP A 64 -10.91 6.88 5.54
N VAL A 65 -11.66 6.80 4.43
CA VAL A 65 -11.91 5.54 3.72
C VAL A 65 -10.62 4.96 3.15
N LEU A 66 -9.81 5.78 2.47
CA LEU A 66 -8.52 5.35 1.92
C LEU A 66 -7.59 4.84 3.01
N ASP A 67 -7.41 5.62 4.08
CA ASP A 67 -6.50 5.27 5.17
C ASP A 67 -6.94 3.98 5.86
N GLY A 68 -8.25 3.85 6.15
CA GLY A 68 -8.80 2.63 6.73
C GLY A 68 -8.56 1.39 5.86
N CYS A 69 -8.76 1.49 4.55
CA CYS A 69 -8.48 0.39 3.63
C CYS A 69 -6.98 0.06 3.53
N VAL A 70 -6.11 1.08 3.47
CA VAL A 70 -4.66 0.87 3.39
C VAL A 70 -4.12 0.25 4.67
N PHE A 71 -4.58 0.69 5.85
CA PHE A 71 -4.19 0.10 7.12
C PHE A 71 -4.72 -1.34 7.29
N ALA A 72 -5.93 -1.64 6.82
CA ALA A 72 -6.42 -3.02 6.84
C ALA A 72 -5.57 -3.96 5.97
N ILE A 73 -5.09 -3.50 4.82
CA ILE A 73 -4.14 -4.27 3.99
C ILE A 73 -2.78 -4.38 4.69
N ASP A 74 -2.34 -3.32 5.38
CA ASP A 74 -1.09 -3.30 6.14
C ASP A 74 -1.09 -4.35 7.26
N ASP A 75 -2.18 -4.43 8.03
CA ASP A 75 -2.33 -5.40 9.11
C ASP A 75 -2.22 -6.85 8.60
N ILE A 76 -2.84 -7.15 7.46
CA ILE A 76 -2.74 -8.47 6.81
C ILE A 76 -1.28 -8.75 6.41
N TYR A 77 -0.62 -7.79 5.77
CA TYR A 77 0.78 -7.93 5.36
C TYR A 77 1.72 -8.17 6.55
N LEU A 78 1.55 -7.42 7.65
CA LEU A 78 2.35 -7.57 8.86
C LEU A 78 2.10 -8.92 9.54
N SER A 79 0.85 -9.38 9.59
CA SER A 79 0.52 -10.71 10.10
C SER A 79 1.24 -11.81 9.32
N GLU A 80 1.17 -11.77 7.99
CA GLU A 80 1.86 -12.74 7.13
C GLU A 80 3.38 -12.67 7.25
N ALA A 81 3.94 -11.46 7.44
CA ALA A 81 5.38 -11.26 7.61
C ALA A 81 5.87 -11.87 8.94
N ASN A 82 5.12 -11.66 10.02
CA ASN A 82 5.44 -12.21 11.33
C ASN A 82 5.34 -13.75 11.35
N GLU A 83 4.29 -14.31 10.75
CA GLU A 83 4.15 -15.78 10.62
C GLU A 83 5.31 -16.41 9.84
N LYS A 84 5.85 -15.71 8.83
CA LYS A 84 7.01 -16.19 8.07
C LYS A 84 8.29 -16.12 8.90
N ALA A 85 8.47 -15.07 9.71
CA ALA A 85 9.62 -14.95 10.59
C ALA A 85 9.64 -16.06 11.65
N GLU A 86 8.50 -16.35 12.30
CA GLU A 86 8.39 -17.41 13.31
C GLU A 86 8.71 -18.81 12.76
N LYS A 87 8.30 -19.10 11.52
CA LYS A 87 8.61 -20.36 10.84
C LYS A 87 10.11 -20.50 10.58
N GLN A 88 10.78 -19.43 10.17
CA GLN A 88 12.22 -19.43 9.93
C GLN A 88 13.02 -19.66 11.21
N GLU A 89 12.63 -19.03 12.33
CA GLU A 89 13.28 -19.24 13.63
C GLU A 89 13.15 -20.70 14.14
N THR A 90 12.03 -21.36 13.82
CA THR A 90 11.78 -22.76 14.20
C THR A 90 12.54 -23.76 13.33
N GLU A 91 12.79 -23.45 12.05
CA GLU A 91 13.55 -24.30 11.13
C GLU A 91 15.08 -24.20 11.32
N GLU A 92 15.56 -23.08 11.86
CA GLU A 92 17.00 -22.85 12.15
C GLU A 92 17.45 -23.33 13.55
N SER A 93 16.52 -23.74 14.43
CA SER A 93 16.79 -24.26 15.80
C SER A 93 16.79 -25.80 15.86
#